data_AF-A0A841T2L6-F1
#
_entry.id   AF-A0A841T2L6-F1
#
_cell.length_a   1.000
_cell.length_b   1.000
_cell.length_c   1.000
_cell.angle_alpha   90.00
_cell.angle_beta   90.00
_cell.angle_gamma   90.00
#
_symmetry.space_group_name_H-M   'P 1'
#
loop_
_entity.id
_entity.type
_entity.pdbx_description
1 polymer ?
#
loop_
_entity_poly.entity_id
_entity_poly.type
_entity_poly.pdbx_seq_one_letter_code
_entity_poly.pdbx_strand_id
1 'polypeptide(L)'
;MTKDIKRDIIAIFLALFIIGTVALITHLPEALAYKTAPTMSLDDAGKRLERIVSNNGTFITRFDSRALEPDVYEALARTVMDYGASNDIRYVAELVENYNKGGSVDHLREALAIVNDIKQRQHMF
;
A
#
# COMPACT_ATOMS: atom_id res chain seq x y z
N MET A 1 -56.01 0.91 -6.73
CA MET A 1 -55.81 1.09 -5.28
C MET A 1 -54.81 0.10 -4.66
N THR A 2 -54.38 -0.97 -5.34
CA THR A 2 -53.35 -1.93 -4.87
C THR A 2 -51.96 -1.72 -5.48
N LYS A 3 -51.82 -0.86 -6.49
CA LYS A 3 -50.52 -0.55 -7.14
C LYS A 3 -49.69 0.46 -6.31
N ASP A 4 -50.35 1.40 -5.65
CA ASP A 4 -49.66 2.45 -4.87
C ASP A 4 -49.00 1.88 -3.61
N ILE A 5 -49.71 1.00 -2.89
CA ILE A 5 -49.19 0.31 -1.69
C ILE A 5 -47.92 -0.51 -2.02
N LYS A 6 -47.89 -1.21 -3.15
CA LYS A 6 -46.71 -1.99 -3.56
C LYS A 6 -45.53 -1.08 -3.92
N ARG A 7 -45.78 0.07 -4.54
CA ARG A 7 -44.73 1.04 -4.90
C ARG A 7 -44.15 1.71 -3.66
N ASP A 8 -44.98 2.03 -2.68
CA ASP A 8 -44.56 2.68 -1.44
C ASP A 8 -43.76 1.74 -0.56
N ILE A 9 -44.13 0.45 -0.49
CA ILE A 9 -43.33 -0.57 0.21
C ILE A 9 -41.95 -0.69 -0.43
N ILE A 10 -41.86 -0.76 -1.76
CA ILE A 10 -40.58 -0.83 -2.48
C ILE A 10 -39.72 0.42 -2.20
N ALA A 11 -40.34 1.60 -2.18
CA ALA A 11 -39.64 2.87 -1.89
C ALA A 11 -39.08 2.89 -0.46
N ILE A 12 -39.80 2.36 0.52
CA ILE A 12 -39.34 2.24 1.91
C ILE A 12 -38.14 1.29 2.01
N PHE A 13 -38.19 0.13 1.36
CA PHE A 13 -37.07 -0.80 1.34
C PHE A 13 -35.82 -0.19 0.66
N LEU A 14 -36.01 0.54 -0.44
CA LEU A 14 -34.93 1.26 -1.11
C LEU A 14 -34.31 2.35 -0.23
N ALA A 15 -35.15 3.11 0.48
CA ALA A 15 -34.67 4.15 1.40
C ALA A 15 -33.86 3.55 2.56
N LEU A 16 -34.37 2.47 3.18
CA LEU A 16 -33.65 1.76 4.24
C LEU A 16 -32.34 1.14 3.74
N PHE A 17 -32.32 0.62 2.51
CA PHE A 17 -31.11 0.10 1.89
C PHE A 17 -30.07 1.21 1.67
N ILE A 18 -30.47 2.35 1.12
CA ILE A 18 -29.56 3.49 0.89
C ILE A 18 -29.01 4.01 2.22
N ILE A 19 -29.87 4.24 3.21
CA ILE A 19 -29.45 4.73 4.54
C ILE A 19 -28.54 3.70 5.22
N GLY A 20 -28.89 2.41 5.15
CA GLY A 20 -28.07 1.33 5.71
C GLY A 20 -26.70 1.23 5.03
N THR A 21 -26.64 1.40 3.71
CA THR A 21 -25.37 1.37 2.96
C THR A 21 -24.50 2.58 3.28
N VAL A 22 -25.10 3.78 3.37
CA VAL A 22 -24.38 5.00 3.77
C VAL A 22 -23.86 4.88 5.19
N ALA A 23 -24.70 4.44 6.14
CA ALA A 23 -24.31 4.23 7.53
C ALA A 23 -23.21 3.16 7.66
N LEU A 24 -23.27 2.08 6.86
CA LEU A 24 -22.22 1.07 6.81
C LEU A 24 -20.91 1.67 6.32
N ILE A 25 -20.92 2.46 5.24
CA ILE A 25 -19.72 3.11 4.70
C ILE A 25 -19.14 4.12 5.70
N THR A 26 -19.98 4.90 6.39
CA THR A 26 -19.51 5.94 7.33
C THR A 26 -19.09 5.39 8.69
N HIS A 27 -19.63 4.25 9.13
CA HIS A 27 -19.31 3.63 10.43
C HIS A 27 -18.48 2.35 10.31
N LEU A 28 -18.05 1.97 9.11
CA LEU A 28 -17.03 0.94 8.94
C LEU A 28 -15.79 1.40 9.71
N PRO A 29 -15.36 0.69 10.76
CA PRO A 29 -14.19 1.08 11.52
C PRO A 29 -12.99 1.14 10.57
N GLU A 30 -12.12 2.13 10.73
CA GLU A 30 -10.87 2.25 9.97
C GLU A 30 -10.04 0.96 9.98
N ALA A 31 -10.27 0.05 10.94
CA ALA A 31 -9.72 -1.30 10.99
C ALA A 31 -10.09 -2.20 9.79
N LEU A 32 -11.21 -1.96 9.09
CA LEU A 32 -11.57 -2.64 7.83
C LEU A 32 -11.13 -1.82 6.60
N ALA A 33 -10.89 -0.51 6.77
CA ALA A 33 -10.18 0.32 5.81
C ALA A 33 -8.66 0.15 5.90
N TYR A 34 -8.17 -0.68 6.84
CA TYR A 34 -6.79 -1.14 6.90
C TYR A 34 -6.56 -1.98 5.66
N LYS A 35 -6.20 -1.29 4.57
CA LYS A 35 -5.64 -1.87 3.36
C LYS A 35 -4.62 -2.88 3.87
N THR A 36 -4.90 -4.17 3.71
CA THR A 36 -4.02 -5.21 4.20
C THR A 36 -2.67 -4.90 3.56
N ALA A 37 -1.73 -4.36 4.34
CA ALA A 37 -0.47 -3.87 3.81
C ALA A 37 0.07 -5.01 2.97
N PRO A 38 0.32 -4.81 1.66
CA PRO A 38 0.65 -5.92 0.79
C PRO A 38 1.84 -6.63 1.41
N THR A 39 1.64 -7.85 1.91
CA THR A 39 2.72 -8.60 2.54
C THR A 39 3.66 -9.01 1.42
N MET A 40 4.74 -8.25 1.29
CA MET A 40 5.79 -8.47 0.31
C MET A 40 7.09 -8.69 1.08
N SER A 41 7.88 -9.67 0.66
CA SER A 41 9.20 -9.88 1.25
C SER A 41 10.14 -8.73 0.85
N LEU A 42 11.14 -8.44 1.69
CA LEU A 42 12.17 -7.43 1.38
C LEU A 42 12.90 -7.77 0.07
N ASP A 43 13.10 -9.06 -0.24
CA ASP A 43 13.72 -9.51 -1.48
C ASP A 43 12.85 -9.20 -2.71
N ASP A 44 11.55 -9.46 -2.64
CA ASP A 44 10.61 -9.15 -3.72
C ASP A 44 10.46 -7.63 -3.92
N ALA A 45 10.45 -6.86 -2.84
CA ALA A 45 10.42 -5.40 -2.89
C ALA A 45 11.66 -4.86 -3.60
N GLY A 46 12.85 -5.36 -3.24
CA GLY A 46 14.11 -5.01 -3.90
C GLY A 46 14.11 -5.33 -5.40
N LYS A 47 13.71 -6.54 -5.79
CA LYS A 47 13.63 -6.96 -7.21
C LYS A 47 12.66 -6.13 -8.04
N ARG A 48 11.57 -5.67 -7.43
CA ARG A 48 10.57 -4.82 -8.09
C ARG A 48 11.07 -3.38 -8.22
N LEU A 49 11.65 -2.82 -7.16
CA LEU A 49 12.32 -1.52 -7.21
C LEU A 49 13.42 -1.50 -8.28
N GLU A 50 14.25 -2.54 -8.34
CA GLU A 50 15.29 -2.70 -9.35
C GLU A 50 14.74 -2.62 -10.77
N ARG A 51 13.64 -3.32 -11.06
CA ARG A 51 12.99 -3.27 -12.38
C ARG A 51 12.38 -1.90 -12.69
N ILE A 52 11.86 -1.20 -11.70
CA ILE A 52 11.33 0.16 -11.89
C ILE A 52 12.46 1.13 -12.19
N VAL A 53 13.54 1.06 -11.40
CA VAL A 53 14.74 1.88 -11.56
C VAL A 53 15.43 1.62 -12.89
N SER A 54 15.56 0.35 -13.31
CA SER A 54 16.18 -0.01 -14.58
C SER A 54 15.42 0.56 -15.78
N ASN A 55 14.12 0.77 -15.63
CA ASN A 55 13.26 1.39 -16.63
C ASN A 55 13.10 2.92 -16.42
N ASN A 56 13.93 3.55 -15.57
CA ASN A 56 13.84 4.97 -15.22
C ASN A 56 12.43 5.41 -14.75
N GLY A 57 11.65 4.51 -14.13
CA GLY A 57 10.28 4.79 -13.70
C GLY A 57 9.25 4.92 -14.83
N THR A 58 9.65 4.73 -16.09
CA THR A 58 8.77 4.98 -17.26
C THR A 58 7.79 3.85 -17.53
N PHE A 59 8.15 2.62 -17.18
CA PHE A 59 7.30 1.44 -17.35
C PHE A 59 7.17 0.69 -16.02
N ILE A 60 6.03 0.88 -15.35
CA ILE A 60 5.71 0.25 -14.08
C ILE A 60 4.54 -0.69 -14.29
N THR A 61 4.77 -1.99 -14.13
CA THR A 61 3.69 -2.97 -14.22
C THR A 61 2.79 -2.90 -12.98
N ARG A 62 1.55 -3.40 -13.08
CA ARG A 62 0.63 -3.52 -11.94
C ARG A 62 1.21 -4.35 -10.78
N PHE A 63 2.12 -5.27 -11.08
CA PHE A 63 2.80 -6.03 -10.04
C PHE A 63 3.89 -5.18 -9.39
N ASP A 64 4.69 -4.46 -10.18
CA ASP A 64 5.82 -3.68 -9.67
C ASP A 64 5.36 -2.46 -8.87
N SER A 65 4.19 -1.89 -9.21
CA SER A 65 3.61 -0.77 -8.48
C SER A 65 3.40 -1.02 -6.98
N ARG A 66 3.31 -2.30 -6.55
CA ARG A 66 3.24 -2.63 -5.12
C ARG A 66 4.51 -2.29 -4.34
N ALA A 67 5.67 -2.28 -5.01
CA ALA A 67 6.92 -1.84 -4.40
C ALA A 67 7.02 -0.31 -4.30
N LEU A 68 6.03 0.41 -4.83
CA LEU A 68 5.85 1.84 -4.66
C LEU A 68 4.82 2.17 -3.58
N GLU A 69 4.38 1.20 -2.77
CA GLU A 69 3.47 1.45 -1.65
C GLU A 69 4.31 1.64 -0.37
N PRO A 70 4.37 2.84 0.24
CA PRO A 70 5.15 3.09 1.45
C PRO A 70 4.79 2.13 2.60
N ASP A 71 3.51 1.81 2.73
CA ASP A 71 2.95 0.89 3.72
C ASP A 71 3.63 -0.48 3.75
N VAL A 72 4.16 -0.95 2.61
CA VAL A 72 4.90 -2.20 2.50
C VAL A 72 6.19 -2.14 3.31
N TYR A 73 6.92 -1.03 3.19
CA TYR A 73 8.18 -0.81 3.90
C TYR A 73 7.93 -0.51 5.37
N GLU A 74 6.89 0.25 5.72
CA GLU A 74 6.51 0.43 7.12
C GLU A 74 6.16 -0.89 7.82
N ALA A 75 5.45 -1.78 7.12
CA ALA A 75 5.15 -3.11 7.63
C ALA A 75 6.44 -3.93 7.78
N LEU A 76 7.33 -3.93 6.79
CA LEU A 76 8.62 -4.62 6.84
C LEU A 76 9.49 -4.12 8.00
N ALA A 77 9.55 -2.81 8.25
CA ALA A 77 10.32 -2.24 9.34
C ALA A 77 9.88 -2.76 10.72
N ARG A 78 8.59 -3.06 10.90
CA ARG A 78 8.05 -3.63 12.14
C ARG A 78 8.37 -5.13 12.30
N THR A 79 8.74 -5.81 11.22
CA THR A 79 9.10 -7.24 11.25
C THR A 79 10.59 -7.48 11.53
N VAL A 80 11.43 -6.46 11.36
CA VAL A 80 12.88 -6.56 11.57
C VAL A 80 13.23 -6.22 13.02
N MET A 81 13.94 -7.13 13.70
CA MET A 81 14.36 -6.94 15.10
C MET A 81 15.61 -6.04 15.25
N ASP A 82 16.43 -5.91 14.21
CA ASP A 82 17.55 -4.99 14.18
C ASP A 82 17.04 -3.55 14.03
N TYR A 83 17.24 -2.75 15.07
CA TYR A 83 16.84 -1.34 15.10
C TYR A 83 17.47 -0.51 13.99
N GLY A 84 18.70 -0.82 13.56
CA GLY A 84 19.36 -0.12 12.46
C GLY A 84 18.63 -0.38 11.14
N ALA A 85 18.48 -1.65 10.79
CA ALA A 85 17.76 -2.05 9.59
C ALA A 85 16.27 -1.63 9.60
N SER A 86 15.61 -1.60 10.76
CA SER A 86 14.24 -1.10 10.88
C SER A 86 14.14 0.39 10.51
N ASN A 87 15.06 1.22 11.00
CA ASN A 87 15.11 2.65 10.65
C ASN A 87 15.43 2.85 9.16
N ASP A 88 16.38 2.10 8.64
CA ASP A 88 16.75 2.14 7.22
C ASP A 88 15.55 1.80 6.32
N ILE A 89 14.76 0.77 6.68
CA ILE A 89 13.53 0.42 5.94
C ILE A 89 12.45 1.51 6.07
N ARG A 90 12.32 2.17 7.23
CA ARG A 90 11.38 3.31 7.35
C ARG A 90 11.80 4.46 6.46
N TYR A 91 13.10 4.70 6.32
CA TYR A 91 13.60 5.71 5.40
C TYR A 91 13.33 5.33 3.93
N VAL A 92 13.39 4.04 3.58
CA VAL A 92 12.93 3.56 2.26
C VAL A 92 11.45 3.89 2.01
N ALA A 93 10.58 3.79 3.02
CA ALA A 93 9.17 4.18 2.89
C ALA A 93 9.02 5.66 2.52
N GLU A 94 9.80 6.54 3.17
CA GLU A 94 9.83 7.98 2.89
C GLU A 94 10.31 8.29 1.47
N LEU A 95 11.38 7.63 1.02
CA LEU A 95 11.90 7.79 -0.35
C LEU A 95 10.89 7.38 -1.42
N VAL A 96 10.17 6.27 -1.18
CA VAL A 96 9.09 5.82 -2.07
C VAL A 96 7.92 6.82 -2.06
N GLU A 97 7.57 7.37 -0.91
CA GLU A 97 6.54 8.40 -0.81
C GLU A 97 6.93 9.67 -1.58
N ASN A 98 8.20 10.09 -1.46
CA ASN A 98 8.74 11.25 -2.18
C ASN A 98 8.69 11.06 -3.70
N TYR A 99 9.00 9.87 -4.22
CA TYR A 99 8.78 9.54 -5.62
C TYR A 99 7.31 9.68 -6.03
N ASN A 100 6.39 9.10 -5.25
CA ASN A 100 4.95 9.14 -5.55
C ASN A 100 4.34 10.56 -5.50
N LYS A 101 4.92 11.46 -4.71
CA LYS A 101 4.55 12.89 -4.65
C LYS A 101 5.06 13.71 -5.85
N GLY A 102 5.64 13.06 -6.86
CA GLY A 102 6.19 13.70 -8.06
C GLY A 102 7.71 13.91 -7.99
N GLY A 103 8.41 13.22 -7.07
CA GLY A 103 9.86 13.26 -6.95
C GLY A 103 10.59 12.51 -8.08
N SER A 104 11.91 12.65 -8.09
CA SER A 104 12.78 11.99 -9.08
C SER A 104 12.89 10.48 -8.83
N VAL A 105 13.17 9.72 -9.90
CA VAL A 105 13.57 8.30 -9.81
C VAL A 105 14.84 8.10 -8.97
N ASP A 106 15.61 9.15 -8.70
CA ASP A 106 16.77 9.11 -7.80
C ASP A 106 16.39 8.67 -6.38
N HIS A 107 15.20 9.04 -5.89
CA HIS A 107 14.70 8.53 -4.61
C HIS A 107 14.52 7.00 -4.63
N LEU A 108 14.09 6.44 -5.76
CA LEU A 108 13.97 4.99 -5.91
C LEU A 108 15.34 4.30 -6.04
N ARG A 109 16.34 4.98 -6.63
CA ARG A 109 17.72 4.47 -6.67
C ARG A 109 18.33 4.40 -5.28
N GLU A 110 18.12 5.44 -4.47
CA GLU A 110 18.55 5.49 -3.09
C GLU A 110 17.83 4.42 -2.24
N ALA A 111 16.51 4.31 -2.40
CA ALA A 111 15.71 3.25 -1.76
C ALA A 111 16.26 1.86 -2.08
N LEU A 112 16.58 1.60 -3.36
CA LEU A 112 17.15 0.32 -3.80
C LEU A 112 18.53 0.06 -3.20
N ALA A 113 19.39 1.09 -3.09
CA ALA A 113 20.70 0.96 -2.48
C ALA A 113 20.60 0.53 -1.01
N ILE A 114 19.69 1.16 -0.25
CA ILE A 114 19.44 0.81 1.16
C ILE A 114 18.90 -0.61 1.28
N VAL A 115 17.89 -0.98 0.47
CA VAL A 115 17.34 -2.34 0.49
C VAL A 115 18.42 -3.39 0.21
N ASN A 116 19.30 -3.14 -0.76
CA ASN A 116 20.39 -4.05 -1.09
C ASN A 116 21.44 -4.16 0.02
N ASP A 117 21.77 -3.06 0.69
CA ASP A 117 22.68 -3.06 1.83
C ASP A 117 22.13 -3.87 3.00
N ILE A 118 20.84 -3.70 3.34
CA ILE A 118 20.18 -4.49 4.39
C ILE A 118 20.19 -5.97 4.04
N LYS A 119 19.90 -6.33 2.79
CA LYS A 119 19.96 -7.73 2.32
C LYS A 119 21.37 -8.30 2.49
N GLN A 120 22.41 -7.55 2.11
CA GLN A 120 23.79 -7.99 2.29
C GLN A 120 24.13 -8.24 3.76
N ARG A 121 23.73 -7.33 4.66
CA ARG A 121 23.92 -7.51 6.11
C ARG A 121 23.21 -8.75 6.62
N GLN A 122 21.98 -9.01 6.18
CA GLN A 122 21.21 -10.21 6.58
C GLN A 122 21.79 -11.53 6.06
N HIS A 123 22.48 -11.52 4.91
CA HIS A 123 23.14 -12.71 4.36
C HIS A 123 24.52 -13.01 4.96
N MET A 124 25.09 -12.10 5.77
CA MET A 124 26.37 -12.31 6.45
C MET A 124 26.25 -12.97 7.84
N PHE A 125 25.02 -13.18 8.33
CA PHE A 125 24.72 -13.85 9.60
C PHE A 125 23.89 -15.12 9.34
#